data_AF-A0A821YRV0-F1
#
_entry.id   AF-A0A821YRV0-F1
#
_cell.length_a   1.000
_cell.length_b   1.000
_cell.length_c   1.000
_cell.angle_alpha   90.00
_cell.angle_beta   90.00
_cell.angle_gamma   90.00
#
_symmetry.space_group_name_H-M   'P 1'
#
loop_
_entity.id
_entity.type
_entity.pdbx_description
1 polymer ?
#
loop_
_entity_poly.entity_id
_entity_poly.type
_entity_poly.pdbx_seq_one_letter_code
_entity_poly.pdbx_strand_id
1 'polypeptide(L)'
;SGLSLSAPTPNVDDKENKPSLEVLQQVFSTFGEIRCCDIPSLDPFRISQVTLGAAASPVQDTTFDAYIQYSEYIGFVKAMDACRNMKLMLIDDTNAAYTANIKVDFDRTRHLSDRMIKKRRIEQMKSMEINKLKQAEAQRIKDEDERRKEIERLRIELQDAEADDLTGSKDITKDSRRRQREEKRRLKRLERKRQHEEKTLAIKIALEERKMLIAHRKLESMRLLEELFNRVK
;
A
#
# COMPACT_ATOMS: atom_id res chain seq x y z
N SER A 1 -19.15 -13.19 -3.04
CA SER A 1 -18.03 -14.07 -3.42
C SER A 1 -16.77 -13.59 -2.72
N GLY A 2 -16.60 -13.96 -1.45
CA GLY A 2 -15.43 -13.60 -0.66
C GLY A 2 -14.35 -14.67 -0.81
N LEU A 3 -13.18 -14.28 -1.31
CA LEU A 3 -11.99 -15.13 -1.37
C LEU A 3 -11.32 -15.10 0.00
N SER A 4 -11.52 -16.16 0.77
CA SER A 4 -10.79 -16.46 1.99
C SER A 4 -9.34 -16.84 1.63
N LEU A 5 -8.39 -15.93 1.85
CA LEU A 5 -6.97 -16.29 1.92
C LEU A 5 -6.73 -17.08 3.22
N SER A 6 -6.69 -18.40 3.11
CA SER A 6 -6.13 -19.26 4.15
C SER A 6 -4.62 -19.05 4.20
N ALA A 7 -4.10 -18.58 5.34
CA ALA A 7 -2.67 -18.55 5.63
C ALA A 7 -2.08 -19.98 5.51
N PRO A 8 -0.84 -20.14 5.02
CA PRO A 8 -0.21 -21.45 4.98
C PRO A 8 0.05 -21.89 6.42
N THR A 9 -0.64 -22.97 6.84
CA THR A 9 -0.30 -23.70 8.05
C THR A 9 1.15 -24.18 7.96
N PRO A 10 1.95 -24.08 9.03
CA PRO A 10 3.29 -24.63 9.03
C PRO A 10 3.19 -26.15 8.88
N ASN A 11 3.71 -26.70 7.77
CA ASN A 11 3.83 -28.13 7.57
C ASN A 11 4.65 -28.72 8.72
N VAL A 12 4.04 -29.65 9.47
CA VAL A 12 4.66 -30.32 10.61
C VAL A 12 5.62 -31.45 10.16
N ASP A 13 5.63 -31.81 8.88
CA ASP A 13 6.37 -32.97 8.34
C ASP A 13 7.81 -32.71 7.84
N ASP A 14 8.30 -31.46 7.85
CA ASP A 14 9.62 -31.13 7.26
C ASP A 14 10.83 -31.49 8.16
N LYS A 15 10.59 -32.00 9.37
CA LYS A 15 11.66 -32.49 10.27
C LYS A 15 11.85 -34.00 10.22
N GLU A 16 10.82 -34.76 9.87
CA GLU A 16 10.82 -36.23 10.00
C GLU A 16 11.60 -36.91 8.88
N ASN A 17 11.70 -36.27 7.70
CA ASN A 17 12.34 -36.84 6.52
C ASN A 17 13.77 -36.33 6.26
N LYS A 18 14.40 -35.63 7.22
CA LYS A 18 15.78 -35.12 7.06
C LYS A 18 16.77 -36.07 7.71
N PRO A 19 17.92 -36.33 7.07
CA PRO A 19 18.95 -37.16 7.68
C PRO A 19 19.49 -36.48 8.94
N SER A 20 19.74 -37.26 9.99
CA SER A 20 20.27 -36.75 11.26
C SER A 20 21.78 -36.97 11.35
N LEU A 21 22.52 -35.87 11.51
CA LEU A 21 23.97 -35.90 11.74
C LEU A 21 24.30 -36.62 13.05
N GLU A 22 23.47 -36.45 14.07
CA GLU A 22 23.65 -37.06 15.39
C GLU A 22 23.50 -38.58 15.32
N VAL A 23 22.45 -39.08 14.66
CA VAL A 23 22.23 -40.51 14.46
C VAL A 23 23.38 -41.11 13.66
N LEU A 24 23.81 -40.43 12.58
CA LEU A 24 24.94 -40.87 11.78
C LEU A 24 26.22 -40.96 12.62
N GLN A 25 26.53 -39.95 13.43
CA GLN A 25 27.68 -39.98 14.34
C GLN A 25 27.57 -41.11 15.35
N GLN A 26 26.40 -41.29 15.99
CA GLN A 26 26.19 -42.33 16.99
C GLN A 26 26.40 -43.73 16.40
N VAL A 27 25.80 -44.01 15.24
CA VAL A 27 25.91 -45.32 14.58
C VAL A 27 27.35 -45.60 14.16
N PHE A 28 28.01 -44.64 13.51
CA PHE A 28 29.36 -44.87 12.98
C PHE A 28 30.47 -44.74 14.03
N SER A 29 30.20 -44.14 15.19
CA SER A 29 31.15 -44.14 16.31
C SER A 29 31.44 -45.54 16.86
N THR A 30 30.58 -46.53 16.53
CA THR A 30 30.83 -47.94 16.87
C THR A 30 32.09 -48.52 16.20
N PHE A 31 32.51 -47.97 15.07
CA PHE A 31 33.71 -48.42 14.35
C PHE A 31 34.99 -47.74 14.85
N GLY A 32 34.88 -46.53 15.41
CA GLY A 32 35.99 -45.78 15.98
C GLY A 32 35.61 -44.32 16.26
N GLU A 33 36.51 -43.58 16.91
CA GLU A 33 36.28 -42.16 17.21
C GLU A 33 36.18 -41.32 15.93
N ILE A 34 35.11 -40.53 15.81
CA ILE A 34 34.86 -39.64 14.67
C ILE A 34 35.46 -38.27 14.96
N ARG A 35 36.39 -37.83 14.10
CA ARG A 35 36.98 -36.49 14.13
C ARG A 35 36.03 -35.45 13.57
N CYS A 36 35.43 -35.74 12.41
CA CYS A 36 34.55 -34.83 11.67
C CYS A 36 33.50 -35.61 10.89
N CYS A 37 32.30 -35.06 10.78
CA CYS A 37 31.20 -35.62 9.99
C CYS A 37 30.41 -34.48 9.33
N ASP A 38 29.95 -34.68 8.09
CA ASP A 38 29.14 -33.69 7.37
C ASP A 38 28.12 -34.36 6.44
N ILE A 39 26.94 -33.77 6.33
CA ILE A 39 25.86 -34.18 5.42
C ILE A 39 25.57 -32.97 4.53
N PRO A 40 26.03 -32.95 3.26
CA PRO A 40 25.92 -31.77 2.40
C PRO A 40 24.49 -31.31 2.14
N SER A 41 23.51 -32.23 2.15
CA SER A 41 22.10 -31.91 1.94
C SER A 41 21.47 -31.15 3.11
N LEU A 42 22.13 -31.09 4.28
CA LEU A 42 21.67 -30.27 5.41
C LEU A 42 22.12 -28.80 5.29
N ASP A 43 22.94 -28.43 4.29
CA ASP A 43 23.46 -27.08 4.09
C ASP A 43 22.56 -26.27 3.12
N PRO A 44 21.75 -25.30 3.60
CA PRO A 44 20.83 -24.52 2.76
C PRO A 44 21.54 -23.71 1.66
N PHE A 45 22.79 -23.31 1.92
CA PHE A 45 23.58 -22.52 0.97
C PHE A 45 24.09 -23.36 -0.21
N ARG A 46 24.17 -24.68 -0.06
CA ARG A 46 24.51 -25.58 -1.18
C ARG A 46 23.30 -25.90 -2.04
N ILE A 47 22.14 -26.10 -1.41
CA ILE A 47 20.89 -26.33 -2.13
C ILE A 47 20.55 -25.13 -3.03
N SER A 48 20.76 -23.91 -2.54
CA SER A 48 20.52 -22.68 -3.32
C SER A 48 21.47 -22.47 -4.51
N GLN A 49 22.70 -23.00 -4.48
CA GLN A 49 23.63 -22.86 -5.60
C GLN A 49 23.36 -23.84 -6.76
N VAL A 50 22.88 -25.04 -6.46
CA VAL A 50 22.49 -26.04 -7.48
C VAL A 50 21.17 -25.64 -8.17
N THR A 51 20.27 -24.97 -7.44
CA THR A 51 18.93 -24.59 -7.92
C THR A 51 18.88 -23.32 -8.78
N LEU A 52 19.98 -22.57 -8.94
CA LEU A 52 20.02 -21.42 -9.85
C LEU A 52 20.14 -21.80 -11.34
N GLY A 53 20.38 -23.08 -11.66
CA GLY A 53 20.55 -23.56 -13.03
C GLY A 53 19.45 -24.49 -13.57
N ALA A 54 18.57 -25.02 -12.72
CA ALA A 54 17.51 -25.94 -13.12
C ALA A 54 16.26 -25.69 -12.29
N ALA A 55 15.09 -25.72 -12.94
CA ALA A 55 13.79 -25.52 -12.32
C ALA A 55 13.65 -26.33 -11.02
N ALA A 56 13.13 -25.68 -9.98
CA ALA A 56 12.88 -26.26 -8.68
C ALA A 56 11.81 -27.37 -8.76
N SER A 57 12.24 -28.58 -9.08
CA SER A 57 11.56 -29.78 -8.60
C SER A 57 12.03 -30.01 -7.16
N PRO A 58 11.13 -30.12 -6.18
CA PRO A 58 11.49 -30.68 -4.89
C PRO A 58 11.77 -32.17 -5.13
N VAL A 59 12.98 -32.48 -5.59
CA VAL A 59 13.43 -33.86 -5.67
C VAL A 59 13.54 -34.29 -4.22
N GLN A 60 12.55 -35.04 -3.76
CA GLN A 60 12.68 -35.88 -2.58
C GLN A 60 13.73 -36.93 -2.93
N ASP A 61 15.00 -36.54 -2.91
CA ASP A 61 16.10 -37.49 -2.94
C ASP A 61 15.97 -38.30 -1.65
N THR A 62 15.40 -39.51 -1.78
CA THR A 62 15.28 -40.50 -0.70
C THR A 62 16.65 -41.00 -0.23
N THR A 63 17.72 -40.57 -0.88
CA THR A 63 19.11 -40.88 -0.58
C THR A 63 19.88 -39.60 -0.29
N PHE A 64 20.85 -39.67 0.62
CA PHE A 64 21.76 -38.57 0.92
C PHE A 64 23.20 -39.07 0.96
N ASP A 65 24.12 -38.16 0.66
CA ASP A 65 25.55 -38.40 0.86
C ASP A 65 25.97 -37.96 2.26
N ALA A 66 26.91 -38.69 2.85
CA ALA A 66 27.54 -38.31 4.09
C ALA A 66 29.04 -38.56 4.05
N TYR A 67 29.79 -37.69 4.73
CA TYR A 67 31.23 -37.78 4.83
C TYR A 67 31.60 -37.96 6.29
N ILE A 68 32.40 -38.99 6.58
CA ILE A 68 32.85 -39.33 7.92
C ILE A 68 34.38 -39.41 7.91
N GLN A 69 35.02 -38.71 8.84
CA GLN A 69 36.44 -38.78 9.07
C GLN A 69 36.69 -39.32 10.47
N TYR A 70 37.36 -40.46 10.56
CA TYR A 70 37.81 -41.04 11.83
C TYR A 70 39.09 -40.35 12.31
N SER A 71 39.28 -40.32 13.63
CA SER A 71 40.52 -39.89 14.28
C SER A 71 41.68 -40.85 13.96
N GLU A 72 41.38 -42.15 13.87
CA GLU A 72 42.33 -43.21 13.58
C GLU A 72 41.98 -43.98 12.31
N TYR A 73 43.02 -44.45 11.60
CA TYR A 73 42.85 -45.25 10.39
C TYR A 73 42.11 -46.58 10.64
N ILE A 74 42.28 -47.17 11.82
CA ILE A 74 41.63 -48.46 12.14
C ILE A 74 40.09 -48.34 12.15
N GLY A 75 39.55 -47.21 12.60
CA GLY A 75 38.10 -46.99 12.58
C GLY A 75 37.53 -46.90 11.16
N PHE A 76 38.30 -46.28 10.27
CA PHE A 76 37.99 -46.25 8.84
C PHE A 76 37.96 -47.66 8.23
N VAL A 77 38.98 -48.49 8.47
CA VAL A 77 39.03 -49.86 7.92
C VAL A 77 37.85 -50.71 8.42
N LYS A 78 37.57 -50.67 9.73
CA LYS A 78 36.43 -51.37 10.34
C LYS A 78 35.09 -50.97 9.70
N ALA A 79 34.86 -49.68 9.50
CA ALA A 79 33.63 -49.20 8.88
C ALA A 79 33.51 -49.62 7.40
N MET A 80 34.60 -49.50 6.63
CA MET A 80 34.60 -49.93 5.23
C MET A 80 34.31 -51.43 5.08
N ASP A 81 34.93 -52.26 5.92
CA ASP A 81 34.75 -53.70 5.84
C ASP A 81 33.36 -54.13 6.34
N ALA A 82 32.82 -53.47 7.37
CA ALA A 82 31.49 -53.75 7.90
C ALA A 82 30.35 -53.29 6.98
N CYS A 83 30.54 -52.22 6.19
CA CYS A 83 29.48 -51.65 5.37
C CYS A 83 29.58 -52.02 3.88
N ARG A 84 30.74 -52.44 3.38
CA ARG A 84 30.91 -52.80 1.95
C ARG A 84 30.02 -53.99 1.60
N ASN A 85 29.28 -53.86 0.50
CA ASN A 85 28.32 -54.85 -0.01
C ASN A 85 27.15 -55.18 0.94
N MET A 86 26.90 -54.32 1.95
CA MET A 86 25.77 -54.48 2.86
C MET A 86 24.56 -53.65 2.42
N LYS A 87 23.41 -53.95 3.02
CA LYS A 87 22.17 -53.18 2.91
C LYS A 87 21.67 -52.82 4.30
N LEU A 88 21.08 -51.64 4.42
CA LEU A 88 20.37 -51.23 5.62
C LEU A 88 18.99 -51.88 5.62
N MET A 89 18.55 -52.36 6.78
CA MET A 89 17.23 -52.94 6.96
C MET A 89 16.56 -52.30 8.17
N LEU A 90 15.33 -51.83 7.99
CA LEU A 90 14.46 -51.33 9.04
C LEU A 90 13.29 -52.28 9.16
N ILE A 91 13.05 -52.81 10.36
CA ILE A 91 11.82 -53.53 10.68
C ILE A 91 10.98 -52.57 11.52
N ASP A 92 9.76 -52.28 11.06
CA ASP A 92 8.86 -51.39 11.77
C ASP A 92 8.03 -52.13 12.84
N ASP A 93 7.23 -51.37 13.59
CA ASP A 93 6.35 -51.91 14.64
C ASP A 93 5.24 -52.83 14.09
N THR A 94 5.01 -52.80 12.77
CA THR A 94 4.06 -53.69 12.07
C THR A 94 4.71 -54.96 11.53
N ASN A 95 6.00 -55.16 11.83
CA ASN A 95 6.84 -56.25 11.35
C ASN A 95 7.06 -56.24 9.82
N ALA A 96 6.88 -55.08 9.18
CA ALA A 96 7.26 -54.85 7.80
C ALA A 96 8.76 -54.54 7.70
N ALA A 97 9.44 -55.15 6.72
CA ALA A 97 10.87 -54.98 6.50
C ALA A 97 11.12 -54.07 5.28
N TYR A 98 11.79 -52.93 5.53
CA TYR A 98 12.24 -52.00 4.51
C TYR A 98 13.75 -52.14 4.33
N THR A 99 14.24 -52.07 3.09
CA THR A 99 15.67 -52.13 2.81
C THR A 99 16.13 -50.93 2.00
N ALA A 100 17.33 -50.44 2.34
CA ALA A 100 17.99 -49.37 1.61
C ALA A 100 19.42 -49.78 1.26
N ASN A 101 19.88 -49.37 0.08
CA ASN A 101 21.25 -49.61 -0.34
C ASN A 101 22.18 -48.58 0.31
N ILE A 102 23.29 -49.05 0.88
CA ILE A 102 24.39 -48.17 1.31
C ILE A 102 25.60 -48.38 0.39
N LYS A 103 26.21 -47.29 -0.05
CA LYS A 103 27.46 -47.30 -0.80
C LYS A 103 28.53 -46.59 0.01
N VAL A 104 29.68 -47.22 0.16
CA VAL A 104 30.82 -46.64 0.91
C VAL A 104 32.05 -46.68 0.03
N ASP A 105 32.71 -45.53 -0.14
CA ASP A 105 33.95 -45.38 -0.89
C ASP A 105 34.85 -44.33 -0.22
N PHE A 106 36.11 -44.28 -0.63
CA PHE A 106 37.06 -43.25 -0.24
C PHE A 106 36.65 -41.89 -0.81
N ASP A 107 36.70 -40.87 0.03
CA ASP A 107 36.47 -39.49 -0.39
C ASP A 107 37.66 -38.94 -1.21
N ARG A 108 37.51 -38.97 -2.54
CA ARG A 108 38.48 -38.36 -3.48
C ARG A 108 38.36 -36.85 -3.58
N THR A 109 37.25 -36.28 -3.12
CA THR A 109 36.97 -34.83 -3.19
C THR A 109 37.62 -34.06 -2.05
N ARG A 110 38.06 -34.77 -1.00
CA ARG A 110 38.66 -34.20 0.23
C ARG A 110 37.69 -33.24 0.91
N HIS A 111 36.41 -33.58 0.93
CA HIS A 111 35.30 -32.79 1.43
C HIS A 111 35.50 -32.33 2.88
N LEU A 112 36.08 -33.17 3.73
CA LEU A 112 36.36 -32.85 5.13
C LEU A 112 37.77 -32.25 5.35
N SER A 113 38.52 -31.94 4.29
CA SER A 113 39.79 -31.25 4.45
C SER A 113 39.60 -29.79 4.87
N ASP A 114 40.51 -29.27 5.68
CA ASP A 114 40.48 -27.88 6.17
C ASP A 114 40.34 -26.86 5.03
N ARG A 115 41.00 -27.11 3.90
CA ARG A 115 40.91 -26.28 2.69
C ARG A 115 39.47 -26.22 2.17
N MET A 116 38.80 -27.36 2.06
CA MET A 116 37.44 -27.44 1.52
C MET A 116 36.42 -26.88 2.52
N ILE A 117 36.58 -27.17 3.81
CA ILE A 117 35.75 -26.60 4.87
C ILE A 117 35.85 -25.06 4.86
N LYS A 118 37.06 -24.51 4.80
CA LYS A 118 37.29 -23.06 4.76
C LYS A 118 36.70 -22.43 3.50
N LYS A 119 36.88 -23.07 2.33
CA LYS A 119 36.29 -22.60 1.07
C LYS A 119 34.77 -22.47 1.19
N ARG A 120 34.10 -23.50 1.72
CA ARG A 120 32.64 -23.49 1.90
C ARG A 120 32.17 -22.42 2.88
N ARG A 121 32.85 -22.23 4.01
CA ARG A 121 32.53 -21.15 4.95
C ARG A 121 32.62 -19.77 4.28
N ILE A 122 33.62 -19.56 3.42
CA ILE A 122 33.77 -18.31 2.67
C ILE A 122 32.62 -18.14 1.67
N GLU A 123 32.26 -19.20 0.94
CA GLU A 123 31.14 -19.17 -0.02
C GLU A 123 29.80 -18.89 0.67
N GLN A 124 29.55 -19.52 1.81
CA GLN A 124 28.37 -19.26 2.66
C GLN A 124 28.32 -17.79 3.10
N MET A 125 29.41 -17.24 3.65
CA MET A 125 29.46 -15.84 4.07
C MET A 125 29.19 -14.88 2.90
N LYS A 126 29.80 -15.11 1.74
CA LYS A 126 29.56 -14.31 0.53
C LYS A 126 28.11 -14.38 0.07
N SER A 127 27.49 -15.56 0.09
CA SER A 127 26.10 -15.74 -0.28
C SER A 127 25.15 -15.00 0.67
N MET A 128 25.40 -15.10 1.99
CA MET A 128 24.65 -14.35 3.00
C MET A 128 24.74 -12.84 2.79
N GLU A 129 25.94 -12.33 2.50
CA GLU A 129 26.17 -10.90 2.27
C GLU A 129 25.45 -10.39 1.01
N ILE A 130 25.55 -11.14 -0.09
CA ILE A 130 24.82 -10.83 -1.34
C ILE A 130 23.31 -10.83 -1.11
N ASN A 131 22.78 -11.82 -0.40
CA ASN A 131 21.34 -11.90 -0.11
C ASN A 131 20.88 -10.73 0.78
N LYS A 132 21.69 -10.33 1.76
CA LYS A 132 21.41 -9.15 2.60
C LYS A 132 21.40 -7.86 1.79
N LEU A 133 22.33 -7.68 0.86
CA LEU A 133 22.38 -6.52 -0.04
C LEU A 133 21.14 -6.47 -0.95
N LYS A 134 20.78 -7.59 -1.58
CA LYS A 134 19.58 -7.69 -2.41
C LYS A 134 18.31 -7.39 -1.62
N GLN A 135 18.19 -7.90 -0.40
CA GLN A 135 17.04 -7.64 0.46
C GLN A 135 16.95 -6.15 0.85
N ALA A 136 18.08 -5.52 1.17
CA ALA A 136 18.14 -4.10 1.49
C ALA A 136 17.79 -3.23 0.27
N GLU A 137 18.29 -3.56 -0.92
CA GLU A 137 17.95 -2.87 -2.16
C GLU A 137 16.46 -3.02 -2.52
N ALA A 138 15.92 -4.23 -2.40
CA ALA A 138 14.50 -4.47 -2.61
C ALA A 138 13.61 -3.70 -1.62
N GLN A 139 14.05 -3.56 -0.36
CA GLN A 139 13.33 -2.74 0.61
C GLN A 139 13.39 -1.25 0.24
N ARG A 140 14.56 -0.73 -0.16
CA ARG A 140 14.69 0.66 -0.60
C ARG A 140 13.80 0.99 -1.79
N ILE A 141 13.72 0.09 -2.77
CA ILE A 141 12.85 0.27 -3.94
C ILE A 141 11.37 0.31 -3.52
N LYS A 142 10.95 -0.56 -2.60
CA LYS A 142 9.58 -0.55 -2.05
C LYS A 142 9.27 0.75 -1.32
N ASP A 143 10.18 1.20 -0.45
CA ASP A 143 10.01 2.43 0.32
C ASP A 143 9.93 3.67 -0.61
N GLU A 144 10.75 3.70 -1.68
CA GLU A 144 10.69 4.77 -2.69
C GLU A 144 9.39 4.75 -3.50
N ASP A 145 8.90 3.56 -3.87
CA ASP A 145 7.62 3.40 -4.59
C ASP A 145 6.43 3.83 -3.72
N GLU A 146 6.42 3.44 -2.43
CA GLU A 146 5.42 3.88 -1.47
C GLU A 146 5.46 5.40 -1.28
N ARG A 147 6.64 6.00 -1.15
CA ARG A 147 6.79 7.45 -1.04
C ARG A 147 6.30 8.18 -2.30
N ARG A 148 6.55 7.64 -3.49
CA ARG A 148 6.04 8.22 -4.76
C ARG A 148 4.52 8.16 -4.81
N LYS A 149 3.91 7.05 -4.40
CA LYS A 149 2.45 6.91 -4.32
C LYS A 149 1.83 7.88 -3.33
N GLU A 150 2.47 8.10 -2.18
CA GLU A 150 2.00 9.05 -1.18
C GLU A 150 2.06 10.50 -1.69
N ILE A 151 3.16 10.88 -2.34
CA ILE A 151 3.30 12.21 -2.95
C ILE A 151 2.21 12.43 -4.02
N GLU A 152 1.94 11.43 -4.85
CA GLU A 152 0.90 11.53 -5.88
C GLU A 152 -0.50 11.63 -5.28
N ARG A 153 -0.79 10.89 -4.20
CA ARG A 153 -2.06 11.01 -3.45
C ARG A 153 -2.26 12.42 -2.89
N LEU A 154 -1.24 12.95 -2.21
CA LEU A 154 -1.27 14.32 -1.68
C LEU A 154 -1.46 15.36 -2.78
N ARG A 155 -0.86 15.14 -3.95
CA ARG A 155 -1.01 16.04 -5.10
C ARG A 155 -2.44 16.05 -5.63
N ILE A 156 -3.06 14.87 -5.77
CA ILE A 156 -4.46 14.74 -6.20
C ILE A 156 -5.38 15.42 -5.18
N GLU A 157 -5.18 15.16 -3.88
CA GLU A 157 -5.98 15.76 -2.81
C GLU A 157 -5.88 17.30 -2.79
N LEU A 158 -4.67 17.84 -3.00
CA LEU A 158 -4.48 19.29 -3.11
C LEU A 158 -5.19 19.87 -4.34
N GLN A 159 -5.13 19.18 -5.48
CA GLN A 159 -5.77 19.61 -6.72
C GLN A 159 -7.30 19.59 -6.61
N ASP A 160 -7.87 18.57 -5.96
CA ASP A 160 -9.31 18.46 -5.71
C ASP A 160 -9.78 19.57 -4.76
N ALA A 161 -9.03 19.84 -3.68
CA ALA A 161 -9.34 20.93 -2.75
C ALA A 161 -9.32 22.31 -3.44
N GLU A 162 -8.33 22.57 -4.30
CA GLU A 162 -8.25 23.82 -5.06
C GLU A 162 -9.41 23.97 -6.07
N ALA A 163 -9.84 22.86 -6.70
CA ALA A 163 -10.98 22.86 -7.61
C ALA A 163 -12.31 23.14 -6.89
N ASP A 164 -12.49 22.60 -5.68
CA ASP A 164 -13.65 22.85 -4.83
C ASP A 164 -13.70 24.32 -4.37
N ASP A 165 -12.58 24.89 -3.92
CA ASP A 165 -12.46 26.30 -3.52
C ASP A 165 -12.79 27.25 -4.68
N LEU A 166 -12.31 26.95 -5.88
CA LEU A 166 -12.59 27.74 -7.09
C LEU A 166 -14.08 27.68 -7.45
N THR A 167 -14.70 26.52 -7.30
CA THR A 167 -16.14 26.32 -7.58
C THR A 167 -16.99 27.08 -6.55
N GLY A 168 -16.67 26.96 -5.26
CA GLY A 168 -17.32 27.72 -4.19
C GLY A 168 -17.20 29.24 -4.40
N SER A 169 -16.01 29.72 -4.78
CA SER A 169 -15.78 31.15 -5.07
C SER A 169 -16.60 31.67 -6.25
N LYS A 170 -16.73 30.87 -7.33
CA LYS A 170 -17.57 31.21 -8.48
C LYS A 170 -19.05 31.30 -8.09
N ASP A 171 -19.52 30.40 -7.23
CA ASP A 171 -20.91 30.39 -6.81
C ASP A 171 -21.25 31.55 -5.86
N ILE A 172 -20.36 31.91 -4.94
CA ILE A 172 -20.47 33.14 -4.13
C ILE A 172 -20.57 34.38 -5.04
N THR A 173 -19.74 34.45 -6.08
CA THR A 173 -19.73 35.58 -7.02
C THR A 173 -21.03 35.65 -7.83
N LYS A 174 -21.56 34.52 -8.31
CA LYS A 174 -22.84 34.45 -9.01
C LYS A 174 -24.00 34.88 -8.10
N ASP A 175 -24.01 34.42 -6.85
CA ASP A 175 -25.09 34.75 -5.91
C ASP A 175 -25.08 36.24 -5.53
N SER A 176 -23.90 36.81 -5.28
CA SER A 176 -23.74 38.26 -5.06
C SER A 176 -24.26 39.09 -6.23
N ARG A 177 -23.90 38.72 -7.48
CA ARG A 177 -24.41 39.39 -8.69
C ARG A 177 -25.92 39.27 -8.82
N ARG A 178 -26.51 38.14 -8.45
CA ARG A 178 -27.96 37.93 -8.47
C ARG A 178 -28.67 38.85 -7.46
N ARG A 179 -28.18 38.88 -6.22
CA ARG A 179 -28.71 39.77 -5.15
C ARG A 179 -28.66 41.24 -5.56
N GLN A 180 -27.53 41.72 -6.10
CA GLN A 180 -27.41 43.10 -6.58
C GLN A 180 -28.40 43.44 -7.71
N ARG A 181 -28.66 42.51 -8.63
CA ARG A 181 -29.65 42.71 -9.70
C ARG A 181 -31.08 42.77 -9.16
N GLU A 182 -31.41 41.90 -8.19
CA GLU A 182 -32.71 41.90 -7.52
C GLU A 182 -32.94 43.19 -6.72
N GLU A 183 -31.93 43.66 -5.99
CA GLU A 183 -31.97 44.92 -5.26
C GLU A 183 -32.14 46.13 -6.18
N LYS A 184 -31.39 46.20 -7.29
CA LYS A 184 -31.54 47.27 -8.30
C LYS A 184 -32.94 47.28 -8.93
N ARG A 185 -33.52 46.11 -9.20
CA ARG A 185 -34.90 45.98 -9.69
C ARG A 185 -35.91 46.44 -8.64
N ARG A 186 -35.70 46.10 -7.36
CA ARG A 186 -36.54 46.51 -6.24
C ARG A 186 -36.51 48.04 -6.06
N LEU A 187 -35.33 48.66 -6.05
CA LEU A 187 -35.16 50.12 -5.95
C LEU A 187 -35.85 50.84 -7.11
N LYS A 188 -35.68 50.35 -8.36
CA LYS A 188 -36.33 50.96 -9.54
C LYS A 188 -37.86 50.86 -9.47
N ARG A 189 -38.42 49.77 -8.94
CA ARG A 189 -39.87 49.63 -8.71
C ARG A 189 -40.36 50.61 -7.65
N LEU A 190 -39.61 50.79 -6.56
CA LEU A 190 -39.94 51.73 -5.50
C LEU A 190 -39.91 53.17 -6.02
N GLU A 191 -38.88 53.55 -6.76
CA GLU A 191 -38.76 54.89 -7.34
C GLU A 191 -39.90 55.19 -8.33
N ARG A 192 -40.25 54.23 -9.20
CA ARG A 192 -41.41 54.38 -10.10
C ARG A 192 -42.72 54.58 -9.34
N LYS A 193 -42.90 53.87 -8.22
CA LYS A 193 -44.06 54.03 -7.35
C LYS A 193 -44.08 55.43 -6.74
N ARG A 194 -42.95 55.90 -6.20
CA ARG A 194 -42.80 57.25 -5.65
C ARG A 194 -43.11 58.33 -6.70
N GLN A 195 -42.57 58.21 -7.90
CA GLN A 195 -42.84 59.15 -9.00
C GLN A 195 -44.30 59.15 -9.44
N HIS A 196 -44.96 58.00 -9.42
CA HIS A 196 -46.39 57.94 -9.72
C HIS A 196 -47.21 58.65 -8.63
N GLU A 197 -46.90 58.38 -7.36
CA GLU A 197 -47.51 59.05 -6.21
C GLU A 197 -47.30 60.58 -6.27
N GLU A 198 -46.07 61.05 -6.52
CA GLU A 198 -45.73 62.46 -6.71
C GLU A 198 -46.53 63.11 -7.85
N LYS A 199 -46.65 62.45 -9.01
CA LYS A 199 -47.44 62.96 -10.14
C LYS A 199 -48.92 63.06 -9.80
N THR A 200 -49.48 62.05 -9.13
CA THR A 200 -50.88 62.09 -8.70
C THR A 200 -51.13 63.19 -7.68
N LEU A 201 -50.19 63.42 -6.78
CA LEU A 201 -50.24 64.51 -5.80
C LEU A 201 -50.16 65.88 -6.51
N ALA A 202 -49.25 66.04 -7.46
CA ALA A 202 -49.11 67.28 -8.24
C ALA A 202 -50.39 67.63 -9.02
N ILE A 203 -51.06 66.63 -9.62
CA ILE A 203 -52.35 66.83 -10.28
C ILE A 203 -53.41 67.31 -9.29
N LYS A 204 -53.46 66.71 -8.08
CA LYS A 204 -54.39 67.15 -7.03
C LYS A 204 -54.12 68.60 -6.60
N ILE A 205 -52.85 68.95 -6.37
CA ILE A 205 -52.44 70.32 -6.01
C ILE A 205 -52.88 71.31 -7.10
N ALA A 206 -52.58 71.04 -8.37
CA ALA A 206 -52.95 71.94 -9.48
C ALA A 206 -54.47 72.12 -9.61
N LEU A 207 -55.26 71.08 -9.34
CA LEU A 207 -56.73 71.17 -9.30
C LEU A 207 -57.22 72.03 -8.14
N GLU A 208 -56.61 71.91 -6.96
CA GLU A 208 -56.91 72.75 -5.80
C GLU A 208 -56.52 74.21 -6.05
N GLU A 209 -55.32 74.47 -6.59
CA GLU A 209 -54.88 75.81 -6.99
C GLU A 209 -55.84 76.45 -8.00
N ARG A 210 -56.28 75.70 -9.01
CA ARG A 210 -57.27 76.19 -9.97
C ARG A 210 -58.59 76.56 -9.30
N LYS A 211 -59.08 75.75 -8.35
CA LYS A 211 -60.29 76.06 -7.57
C LYS A 211 -60.11 77.34 -6.76
N MET A 212 -58.97 77.48 -6.08
CA MET A 212 -58.61 78.69 -5.32
C MET A 212 -58.57 79.93 -6.22
N LEU A 213 -57.96 79.81 -7.40
CA LEU A 213 -57.83 80.91 -8.36
C LEU A 213 -59.20 81.35 -8.90
N ILE A 214 -60.10 80.40 -9.21
CA ILE A 214 -61.48 80.71 -9.60
C ILE A 214 -62.23 81.41 -8.46
N ALA A 215 -62.10 80.93 -7.23
CA ALA A 215 -62.71 81.57 -6.07
C ALA A 215 -62.19 83.00 -5.86
N HIS A 216 -60.88 83.22 -6.02
CA HIS A 216 -60.27 84.55 -5.93
C HIS A 216 -60.80 85.50 -7.00
N ARG A 217 -60.86 85.07 -8.27
CA ARG A 217 -61.43 85.88 -9.37
C ARG A 217 -62.89 86.21 -9.15
N LYS A 218 -63.69 85.25 -8.66
CA LYS A 218 -65.09 85.49 -8.30
C LYS A 218 -65.21 86.55 -7.22
N LEU A 219 -64.39 86.47 -6.18
CA LEU A 219 -64.36 87.46 -5.10
C LEU A 219 -63.99 88.86 -5.63
N GLU A 220 -62.97 88.95 -6.48
CA GLU A 220 -62.58 90.22 -7.12
C GLU A 220 -63.68 90.78 -8.02
N SER A 221 -64.35 89.93 -8.80
CA SER A 221 -65.47 90.38 -9.64
C SER A 221 -66.65 90.90 -8.81
N MET A 222 -66.92 90.30 -7.65
CA MET A 222 -67.93 90.82 -6.71
C MET A 222 -67.51 92.17 -6.14
N ARG A 223 -66.25 92.33 -5.72
CA ARG A 223 -65.73 93.62 -5.23
C ARG A 223 -65.80 94.72 -6.30
N LEU A 224 -65.47 94.40 -7.55
CA LEU A 224 -65.50 95.36 -8.66
C LEU A 224 -66.93 95.77 -9.01
N LEU A 225 -67.88 94.84 -8.94
CA LEU A 225 -69.31 95.13 -9.07
C LEU A 225 -69.83 95.99 -7.91
N GLU A 226 -69.45 95.68 -6.66
CA GLU A 226 -69.77 96.51 -5.49
C GLU A 226 -69.24 97.95 -5.65
N GLU A 227 -68.01 98.12 -6.12
CA GLU A 227 -67.42 99.44 -6.34
C GLU A 227 -68.10 100.21 -7.49
N LEU A 228 -68.49 99.53 -8.57
CA LEU A 228 -69.28 100.11 -9.65
C LEU A 228 -70.68 100.53 -9.18
N PHE A 229 -71.37 99.70 -8.40
CA PHE A 229 -72.68 100.05 -7.83
C PHE A 229 -72.59 101.22 -6.83
N ASN A 230 -71.48 101.35 -6.09
CA ASN A 230 -71.26 102.49 -5.20
C ASN A 230 -70.99 103.81 -5.94
N ARG A 231 -70.55 103.78 -7.21
CA ARG A 231 -70.36 104.98 -8.07
C ARG A 231 -71.62 105.45 -8.79
N VAL A 232 -72.68 104.64 -8.79
CA VAL A 232 -73.99 104.95 -9.43
C VAL A 232 -75.01 105.48 -8.40
N LYS A 233 -74.57 105.77 -7.18
CA LYS A 233 -75.28 106.57 -6.17
C LYS A 233 -74.76 108.00 -6.16
#